data_AF-A0A842XY33-F1
#
_entry.id   AF-A0A842XY33-F1
#
_cell.length_a   1.000
_cell.length_b   1.000
_cell.length_c   1.000
_cell.angle_alpha   90.00
_cell.angle_beta   90.00
_cell.angle_gamma   90.00
#
_symmetry.space_group_name_H-M   'P 1'
#
loop_
_entity.id
_entity.type
_entity.pdbx_description
1 polymer ?
#
loop_
_entity_poly.entity_id
_entity_poly.type
_entity_poly.pdbx_seq_one_letter_code
_entity_poly.pdbx_strand_id
1 'polypeptide(L)'
;MTKELTVTLSDIEYEILKNIKVVDGKDGGKLRNLLRLYISTTAELKSSEYALKRQENKKEIEELLASVWAAYEHTPHPTELWTDEKINKLTGILLEINVLMKIEEKQYIPSNKFRGLFKTLLNNIATEDQKLDEYSAACIATIQLLMEFGVGTLDKETIRDGTIFMNEGWMFVYATAMKRAREFMKTKKLFPEEKESEKESDMEAPVLQTSQVP
;
A
#
# COMPACT_ATOMS: atom_id res chain seq x y z
N MET A 1 -14.10 20.11 17.97
CA MET A 1 -13.58 20.93 16.87
C MET A 1 -12.08 20.77 16.82
N THR A 2 -11.55 20.08 15.82
CA THR A 2 -10.11 20.00 15.54
C THR A 2 -9.65 21.40 15.12
N LYS A 3 -8.84 22.05 15.97
CA LYS A 3 -8.17 23.29 15.60
C LYS A 3 -7.09 22.94 14.57
N GLU A 4 -7.32 23.28 13.31
CA GLU A 4 -6.26 23.25 12.30
C GLU A 4 -5.22 24.31 12.67
N LEU A 5 -3.98 23.86 12.88
CA LEU A 5 -2.84 24.73 13.13
C LEU A 5 -2.05 24.83 11.83
N THR A 6 -2.25 25.92 11.08
CA THR A 6 -1.46 26.22 9.89
C THR A 6 -0.19 26.94 10.31
N VAL A 7 0.97 26.36 10.01
CA VAL A 7 2.28 26.94 10.33
C VAL A 7 3.03 27.16 9.02
N THR A 8 3.46 28.39 8.76
CA THR A 8 4.25 28.75 7.58
C THR A 8 5.73 28.54 7.90
N LEU A 9 6.40 27.68 7.14
CA LEU A 9 7.85 27.46 7.23
C LEU A 9 8.58 28.38 6.26
N SER A 10 9.77 28.83 6.64
CA SER A 10 10.73 29.41 5.70
C SER A 10 11.40 28.32 4.86
N ASP A 11 11.94 28.70 3.69
CA ASP A 11 12.65 27.77 2.78
C ASP A 11 13.81 27.05 3.47
N ILE A 12 14.49 27.74 4.38
CA ILE A 12 15.60 27.18 5.17
C ILE A 12 15.08 26.15 6.17
N GLU A 13 13.97 26.44 6.87
CA GLU A 13 13.36 25.49 7.80
C GLU A 13 12.84 24.25 7.07
N TYR A 14 12.33 24.43 5.85
CA TYR A 14 11.91 23.34 4.98
C TYR A 14 13.07 22.42 4.56
N GLU A 15 14.17 23.00 4.10
CA GLU A 15 15.38 22.24 3.72
C GLU A 15 16.06 21.57 4.91
N ILE A 16 16.03 22.21 6.09
CA ILE A 16 16.51 21.61 7.33
C ILE A 16 15.63 20.42 7.72
N LEU A 17 14.30 20.55 7.70
CA LEU A 17 13.35 19.47 7.96
C LEU A 17 13.56 18.25 7.06
N LYS A 18 13.87 18.48 5.80
CA LYS A 18 14.09 17.43 4.80
C LYS A 18 15.33 16.57 5.05
N ASN A 19 16.31 17.09 5.79
CA ASN A 19 17.62 16.46 6.00
C ASN A 19 17.84 15.97 7.45
N ILE A 20 16.86 16.15 8.34
CA ILE A 20 16.97 15.76 9.75
C ILE A 20 16.79 14.26 9.91
N LYS A 21 17.82 13.60 10.47
CA LYS A 21 17.81 12.15 10.78
C LYS A 21 17.69 11.82 12.26
N VAL A 22 18.08 12.75 13.15
CA VAL A 22 17.97 12.64 14.62
C VAL A 22 17.70 14.03 15.18
N VAL A 23 16.83 14.13 16.19
CA VAL A 23 16.53 15.39 16.87
C VAL A 23 16.90 15.30 18.34
N ASP A 24 18.14 15.68 18.66
CA ASP A 24 18.60 15.88 20.03
C ASP A 24 18.76 17.37 20.36
N GLY A 25 18.44 17.77 21.59
CA GLY A 25 18.66 19.14 22.09
C GLY A 25 17.45 19.81 22.74
N LYS A 26 17.67 21.00 23.30
CA LYS A 26 16.71 21.77 24.14
C LYS A 26 15.39 22.10 23.43
N ASP A 27 15.40 22.17 22.10
CA ASP A 27 14.23 22.44 21.24
C ASP A 27 13.74 21.21 20.46
N GLY A 28 14.23 20.01 20.80
CA GLY A 28 13.95 18.79 20.02
C GLY A 28 12.47 18.40 19.97
N GLY A 29 11.72 18.71 21.03
CA GLY A 29 10.26 18.54 21.03
C GLY A 29 9.53 19.40 19.98
N LYS A 30 10.03 20.61 19.72
CA LYS A 30 9.46 21.53 18.72
C LYS A 30 9.76 21.03 17.30
N LEU A 31 10.99 20.61 17.04
CA LEU A 31 11.39 20.02 15.75
C LEU A 31 10.60 18.74 15.46
N ARG A 32 10.41 17.86 16.45
CA ARG A 32 9.61 16.64 16.30
C ARG A 32 8.16 16.95 15.92
N ASN A 33 7.56 17.96 16.55
CA ASN A 33 6.19 18.38 16.22
C ASN A 33 6.10 18.98 14.81
N LEU A 34 7.12 19.73 14.38
CA LEU A 34 7.20 20.26 13.01
C LEU A 34 7.37 19.14 11.99
N LEU A 35 8.21 18.13 12.26
CA LEU A 35 8.37 16.97 11.37
C LEU A 35 7.07 16.16 11.25
N ARG A 36 6.36 15.94 12.36
CA ARG A 36 5.03 15.31 12.35
C ARG A 36 4.03 16.11 11.53
N LEU A 37 4.01 17.43 11.70
CA LEU A 37 3.14 18.31 10.92
C LEU A 37 3.51 18.22 9.44
N TYR A 38 4.79 18.30 9.09
CA TYR A 38 5.27 18.13 7.72
C TYR A 38 4.80 16.81 7.12
N ILE A 39 5.11 15.66 7.72
CA ILE A 39 4.67 14.33 7.22
C ILE A 39 3.15 14.25 7.09
N SER A 40 2.40 14.82 8.04
CA SER A 40 0.93 14.83 7.98
C SER A 40 0.40 15.68 6.82
N THR A 41 1.07 16.79 6.50
CA THR A 41 0.65 17.79 5.50
C THR A 41 1.31 17.61 4.13
N THR A 42 2.32 16.74 3.99
CA THR A 42 2.95 16.45 2.70
C THR A 42 1.90 15.96 1.71
N ALA A 43 1.83 16.61 0.55
CA ALA A 43 0.92 16.21 -0.52
C ALA A 43 1.20 14.75 -0.90
N GLU A 44 0.13 13.98 -1.06
CA GLU A 44 0.24 12.60 -1.55
C GLU A 44 0.80 12.62 -2.97
N LEU A 45 1.79 11.77 -3.24
CA LEU A 45 2.33 11.65 -4.59
C LEU A 45 1.26 11.05 -5.51
N LYS A 46 1.35 11.41 -6.79
CA LYS A 46 0.53 10.74 -7.80
C LYS A 46 0.97 9.28 -7.91
N SER A 47 0.03 8.42 -8.28
CA SER A 47 0.26 6.99 -8.49
C SER A 47 1.51 6.69 -9.35
N SER A 48 1.71 7.46 -10.42
CA SER A 48 2.86 7.34 -11.33
C SER A 48 4.20 7.64 -10.65
N GLU A 49 4.24 8.59 -9.72
CA GLU A 49 5.45 8.98 -8.99
C GLU A 49 5.82 7.91 -7.97
N TYR A 50 4.84 7.27 -7.33
CA TYR A 50 5.09 6.10 -6.50
C TYR A 50 5.63 4.91 -7.29
N ALA A 51 5.16 4.68 -8.52
CA ALA A 51 5.70 3.63 -9.38
C ALA A 51 7.16 3.90 -9.75
N LEU A 52 7.49 5.16 -10.09
CA LEU A 52 8.85 5.58 -10.39
C LEU A 52 9.78 5.39 -9.18
N LYS A 53 9.37 5.85 -7.98
CA LYS A 53 10.13 5.64 -6.74
C LYS A 53 10.35 4.16 -6.41
N ARG A 54 9.41 3.26 -6.73
CA ARG A 54 9.64 1.81 -6.58
C ARG A 54 10.73 1.32 -7.51
N GLN A 55 10.75 1.78 -8.75
CA GLN A 55 11.79 1.38 -9.70
C GLN A 55 13.16 1.88 -9.27
N GLU A 56 13.25 3.12 -8.81
CA GLU A 56 14.51 3.70 -8.28
C GLU A 56 15.04 2.93 -7.07
N ASN A 57 14.15 2.54 -6.15
CA ASN A 57 14.51 1.82 -4.92
C ASN A 57 14.34 0.30 -5.04
N LYS A 58 14.20 -0.23 -6.26
CA LYS A 58 13.80 -1.62 -6.51
C LYS A 58 14.67 -2.62 -5.77
N LYS A 59 15.98 -2.47 -5.87
CA LYS A 59 16.94 -3.38 -5.23
C LYS A 59 16.78 -3.41 -3.71
N GLU A 60 16.62 -2.24 -3.09
CA GLU A 60 16.45 -2.14 -1.64
C GLU A 60 15.12 -2.75 -1.19
N ILE A 61 14.05 -2.51 -1.94
CA ILE A 61 12.74 -3.10 -1.69
C ILE A 61 12.80 -4.63 -1.80
N GLU A 62 13.48 -5.17 -2.82
CA GLU A 62 13.65 -6.62 -3.01
C GLU A 62 14.48 -7.26 -1.88
N GLU A 63 15.56 -6.59 -1.43
CA GLU A 63 16.36 -7.03 -0.27
C GLU A 63 15.51 -7.08 1.01
N LEU A 64 14.71 -6.03 1.26
CA LEU A 64 13.81 -5.96 2.41
C LEU A 64 12.71 -7.01 2.33
N LEU A 65 12.13 -7.22 1.14
CA LEU A 65 11.10 -8.23 0.90
C LEU A 65 11.64 -9.64 1.19
N ALA A 66 12.84 -9.97 0.71
CA ALA A 66 13.49 -11.23 1.01
C ALA A 66 13.73 -11.40 2.53
N SER A 67 14.16 -10.32 3.21
CA SER A 67 14.34 -10.35 4.66
C SER A 67 13.02 -10.52 5.44
N VAL A 68 11.91 -9.96 4.93
CA VAL A 68 10.58 -10.17 5.49
C VAL A 68 10.18 -11.63 5.33
N TRP A 69 10.31 -12.20 4.12
CA TRP A 69 9.95 -13.60 3.88
C TRP A 69 10.79 -14.59 4.69
N ALA A 70 12.07 -14.32 4.90
CA ALA A 70 12.92 -15.12 5.79
C ALA A 70 12.36 -15.22 7.22
N ALA A 71 11.67 -14.18 7.72
CA ALA A 71 11.03 -14.23 9.03
C ALA A 71 9.83 -15.20 9.05
N TYR A 72 9.13 -15.36 7.92
CA TYR A 72 7.98 -16.27 7.78
C TYR A 72 8.39 -17.72 7.46
N GLU A 73 9.65 -18.00 7.12
CA GLU A 73 10.11 -19.38 6.84
C GLU A 73 10.01 -20.29 8.07
N HIS A 74 10.17 -19.71 9.27
CA HIS A 74 10.19 -20.46 10.52
C HIS A 74 8.86 -20.46 11.27
N THR A 75 7.94 -19.53 10.94
CA THR A 75 6.63 -19.41 11.58
C THR A 75 5.64 -18.70 10.67
N PRO A 76 4.35 -19.13 10.63
CA PRO A 76 3.31 -18.40 9.92
C PRO A 76 3.00 -17.04 10.55
N HIS A 77 3.36 -16.84 11.84
CA HIS A 77 3.08 -15.62 12.60
C HIS A 77 4.34 -15.12 13.33
N PRO A 78 5.25 -14.38 12.66
CA PRO A 78 6.50 -13.93 13.27
C PRO A 78 6.30 -13.03 14.49
N THR A 79 5.21 -12.24 14.54
CA THR A 79 4.95 -11.34 15.66
C THR A 79 4.66 -12.06 16.99
N GLU A 80 4.16 -13.30 16.96
CA GLU A 80 3.89 -14.09 18.17
C GLU A 80 5.17 -14.44 18.95
N LEU A 81 6.32 -14.44 18.28
CA LEU A 81 7.61 -14.73 18.89
C LEU A 81 8.31 -13.48 19.44
N TRP A 82 7.71 -12.30 19.31
CA TRP A 82 8.33 -11.05 19.72
C TRP A 82 8.06 -10.73 21.18
N THR A 83 9.04 -10.12 21.83
CA THR A 83 8.88 -9.62 23.20
C THR A 83 8.04 -8.35 23.22
N ASP A 84 7.33 -8.13 24.33
CA ASP A 84 6.58 -6.88 24.56
C ASP A 84 7.46 -5.64 24.40
N GLU A 85 8.73 -5.72 24.82
CA GLU A 85 9.69 -4.63 24.66
C GLU A 85 9.93 -4.28 23.19
N LYS A 86 10.10 -5.30 22.34
CA LYS A 86 10.26 -5.11 20.89
C LYS A 86 9.00 -4.49 20.28
N ILE A 87 7.82 -5.00 20.63
CA ILE A 87 6.54 -4.49 20.14
C ILE A 87 6.34 -3.03 20.57
N ASN A 88 6.60 -2.70 21.83
CA ASN A 88 6.46 -1.35 22.36
C ASN A 88 7.43 -0.36 21.70
N LYS A 89 8.69 -0.77 21.49
CA LYS A 89 9.69 0.04 20.78
C LYS A 89 9.25 0.32 19.35
N LEU A 90 8.87 -0.71 18.60
CA LEU A 90 8.41 -0.58 17.22
C LEU A 90 7.15 0.30 17.13
N THR A 91 6.18 0.08 18.02
CA THR A 91 4.95 0.89 18.09
C THR A 91 5.28 2.37 18.33
N GLY A 92 6.22 2.66 19.24
CA GLY A 92 6.71 4.02 19.48
C GLY A 92 7.23 4.68 18.21
N ILE A 93 8.10 3.99 17.47
CA ILE A 93 8.64 4.47 16.20
C ILE A 93 7.53 4.72 15.17
N LEU A 94 6.62 3.75 14.98
CA LEU A 94 5.53 3.87 14.00
C LEU A 94 4.53 4.99 14.33
N LEU A 95 4.33 5.30 15.61
CA LEU A 95 3.57 6.48 16.05
C LEU A 95 4.31 7.79 15.75
N GLU A 96 5.63 7.80 15.91
CA GLU A 96 6.46 8.98 15.67
C GLU A 96 6.43 9.42 14.21
N ILE A 97 6.50 8.46 13.30
CA ILE A 97 6.44 8.69 11.86
C ILE A 97 5.01 8.74 11.32
N ASN A 98 3.97 8.75 12.16
CA ASN A 98 2.55 8.86 11.76
C ASN A 98 2.03 7.70 10.87
N VAL A 99 2.65 6.53 10.98
CA VAL A 99 2.15 5.28 10.38
C VAL A 99 1.01 4.71 11.23
N LEU A 100 1.16 4.75 12.56
CA LEU A 100 0.11 4.40 13.52
C LEU A 100 -0.49 5.66 14.16
N MET A 101 -1.72 5.52 14.63
CA MET A 101 -2.38 6.45 15.53
C MET A 101 -2.92 5.71 16.76
N LYS A 102 -2.83 6.37 17.92
CA LYS A 102 -3.38 5.86 19.18
C LYS A 102 -4.87 6.20 19.26
N ILE A 103 -5.71 5.21 19.55
CA ILE A 103 -7.15 5.44 19.82
C ILE A 103 -7.40 5.43 21.32
N GLU A 104 -6.88 4.42 22.01
CA GLU A 104 -7.02 4.24 23.46
C GLU A 104 -5.69 3.79 24.07
N GLU A 105 -5.67 3.54 25.38
CA GLU A 105 -4.50 2.99 26.04
C GLU A 105 -4.15 1.60 25.47
N LYS A 106 -2.92 1.46 24.98
CA LYS A 106 -2.41 0.26 24.29
C LYS A 106 -3.21 -0.18 23.04
N GLN A 107 -4.10 0.66 22.52
CA GLN A 107 -4.81 0.39 21.27
C GLN A 107 -4.37 1.35 20.17
N TYR A 108 -3.91 0.75 19.08
CA TYR A 108 -3.34 1.46 17.93
C TYR A 108 -4.00 0.98 16.64
N ILE A 109 -4.11 1.88 15.67
CA ILE A 109 -4.52 1.53 14.31
C ILE A 109 -3.63 2.24 13.30
N PRO A 110 -3.52 1.75 12.06
CA PRO A 110 -2.91 2.48 10.96
C PRO A 110 -3.61 3.80 10.76
N SER A 111 -2.84 4.88 10.59
CA SER A 111 -3.35 6.21 10.31
C SER A 111 -4.16 6.20 9.00
N ASN A 112 -5.15 7.10 8.90
CA ASN A 112 -6.01 7.16 7.71
C ASN A 112 -5.19 7.42 6.43
N LYS A 113 -4.16 8.27 6.53
CA LYS A 113 -3.24 8.58 5.43
C LYS A 113 -2.46 7.33 4.99
N PHE A 114 -1.81 6.65 5.93
CA PHE A 114 -1.08 5.41 5.63
C PHE A 114 -1.99 4.35 4.98
N ARG A 115 -3.17 4.13 5.56
CA ARG A 115 -4.14 3.15 5.06
C ARG A 115 -4.67 3.50 3.66
N GLY A 116 -4.93 4.78 3.40
CA GLY A 116 -5.38 5.26 2.09
C GLY A 116 -4.34 5.00 1.01
N LEU A 117 -3.10 5.43 1.26
CA LEU A 117 -1.98 5.21 0.35
C LEU A 117 -1.70 3.73 0.14
N PHE A 118 -1.75 2.93 1.20
CA PHE A 118 -1.54 1.48 1.12
C PHE A 118 -2.48 0.81 0.13
N LYS A 119 -3.79 1.12 0.19
CA LYS A 119 -4.78 0.53 -0.73
C LYS A 119 -4.48 0.85 -2.18
N THR A 120 -4.12 2.12 -2.45
CA THR A 120 -3.74 2.58 -3.78
C THR A 120 -2.50 1.85 -4.27
N LEU A 121 -1.45 1.78 -3.46
CA LEU A 121 -0.20 1.10 -3.83
C LEU A 121 -0.38 -0.40 -4.03
N LEU A 122 -1.11 -1.08 -3.14
CA LEU A 122 -1.40 -2.50 -3.27
C LEU A 122 -2.07 -2.79 -4.62
N ASN A 123 -3.09 -2.01 -4.98
CA ASN A 123 -3.79 -2.17 -6.25
C ASN A 123 -2.85 -1.94 -7.44
N ASN A 124 -2.04 -0.89 -7.40
CA ASN A 124 -1.10 -0.57 -8.47
C ASN A 124 -0.05 -1.67 -8.66
N ILE A 125 0.63 -2.07 -7.58
CA ILE A 125 1.67 -3.10 -7.60
C ILE A 125 1.10 -4.42 -8.14
N ALA A 126 -0.06 -4.83 -7.61
CA ALA A 126 -0.69 -6.06 -8.04
C ALA A 126 -1.14 -6.01 -9.51
N THR A 127 -1.50 -4.83 -10.03
CA THR A 127 -1.90 -4.65 -11.44
C THR A 127 -0.70 -4.58 -12.38
N GLU A 128 0.41 -3.96 -11.95
CA GLU A 128 1.66 -3.84 -12.69
C GLU A 128 2.34 -5.20 -12.90
N ASP A 129 2.33 -6.06 -11.87
CA ASP A 129 2.86 -7.41 -11.94
C ASP A 129 1.82 -8.45 -11.52
N GLN A 130 1.15 -9.05 -12.51
CA GLN A 130 0.14 -10.09 -12.30
C GLN A 130 0.71 -11.42 -11.79
N LYS A 131 2.03 -11.62 -11.87
CA LYS A 131 2.68 -12.84 -11.36
C LYS A 131 3.02 -12.73 -9.88
N LEU A 132 3.10 -11.51 -9.36
CA LEU A 132 3.32 -11.26 -7.95
C LEU A 132 2.07 -11.64 -7.14
N ASP A 133 2.27 -12.41 -6.08
CA ASP A 133 1.19 -12.78 -5.17
C ASP A 133 0.74 -11.57 -4.33
N GLU A 134 -0.51 -11.58 -3.87
CA GLU A 134 -1.11 -10.44 -3.20
C GLU A 134 -0.47 -10.14 -1.83
N TYR A 135 0.13 -11.13 -1.18
CA TYR A 135 0.82 -10.93 0.10
C TYR A 135 2.18 -10.28 -0.11
N SER A 136 2.95 -10.71 -1.13
CA SER A 136 4.17 -10.00 -1.55
C SER A 136 3.86 -8.58 -2.00
N ALA A 137 2.78 -8.36 -2.76
CA ALA A 137 2.36 -7.01 -3.16
C ALA A 137 2.05 -6.13 -1.93
N ALA A 138 1.39 -6.68 -0.90
CA ALA A 138 1.16 -5.97 0.36
C ALA A 138 2.47 -5.68 1.12
N CYS A 139 3.41 -6.63 1.18
CA CYS A 139 4.72 -6.40 1.75
C CYS A 139 5.48 -5.28 1.03
N ILE A 140 5.50 -5.28 -0.31
CA ILE A 140 6.14 -4.21 -1.10
C ILE A 140 5.47 -2.85 -0.85
N ALA A 141 4.14 -2.80 -0.82
CA ALA A 141 3.40 -1.57 -0.55
C ALA A 141 3.76 -1.01 0.84
N THR A 142 3.79 -1.87 1.86
CA THR A 142 4.14 -1.49 3.23
C THR A 142 5.60 -1.05 3.34
N ILE A 143 6.56 -1.78 2.74
CA ILE A 143 7.98 -1.39 2.70
C ILE A 143 8.13 0.00 2.09
N GLN A 144 7.53 0.23 0.91
CA GLN A 144 7.60 1.51 0.22
C GLN A 144 7.05 2.65 1.10
N LEU A 145 5.93 2.43 1.79
CA LEU A 145 5.37 3.45 2.67
C LEU A 145 6.23 3.68 3.91
N LEU A 146 6.82 2.65 4.51
CA LEU A 146 7.72 2.83 5.65
C LEU A 146 8.97 3.62 5.25
N MET A 147 9.52 3.38 4.05
CA MET A 147 10.61 4.19 3.52
C MET A 147 10.21 5.66 3.32
N GLU A 148 9.00 5.90 2.81
CA GLU A 148 8.48 7.26 2.58
C GLU A 148 8.18 8.01 3.87
N PHE A 149 7.41 7.41 4.79
CA PHE A 149 7.07 8.02 6.08
C PHE A 149 8.28 8.13 7.01
N GLY A 150 9.25 7.22 6.84
CA GLY A 150 10.52 7.24 7.54
C GLY A 150 11.53 8.23 6.97
N VAL A 151 11.33 8.79 5.76
CA VAL A 151 12.25 9.74 5.11
C VAL A 151 13.74 9.29 5.17
N GLY A 152 13.98 7.98 5.05
CA GLY A 152 15.32 7.38 5.12
C GLY A 152 15.98 7.42 6.52
N THR A 153 15.23 7.67 7.59
CA THR A 153 15.73 7.63 8.97
C THR A 153 15.54 6.26 9.63
N LEU A 154 14.68 5.41 9.08
CA LEU A 154 14.48 4.05 9.56
C LEU A 154 15.59 3.15 9.04
N ASP A 155 16.18 2.36 9.93
CA ASP A 155 17.10 1.30 9.54
C ASP A 155 16.33 0.12 8.90
N LYS A 156 17.08 -0.73 8.17
CA LYS A 156 16.51 -1.87 7.45
C LYS A 156 15.77 -2.85 8.37
N GLU A 157 16.23 -3.03 9.60
CA GLU A 157 15.59 -3.93 10.56
C GLU A 157 14.24 -3.38 11.00
N THR A 158 14.17 -2.09 11.31
CA THR A 158 12.93 -1.40 11.64
C THR A 158 11.93 -1.43 10.47
N ILE A 159 12.39 -1.27 9.23
CA ILE A 159 11.50 -1.38 8.06
C ILE A 159 10.98 -2.82 7.89
N ARG A 160 11.85 -3.83 8.05
CA ARG A 160 11.45 -5.25 8.01
C ARG A 160 10.40 -5.55 9.09
N ASP A 161 10.69 -5.23 10.33
CA ASP A 161 9.82 -5.52 11.47
C ASP A 161 8.52 -4.71 11.39
N GLY A 162 8.62 -3.43 11.00
CA GLY A 162 7.46 -2.60 10.72
C GLY A 162 6.58 -3.20 9.62
N THR A 163 7.17 -3.78 8.58
CA THR A 163 6.43 -4.41 7.49
C THR A 163 5.63 -5.60 7.97
N ILE A 164 6.28 -6.51 8.71
CA ILE A 164 5.62 -7.68 9.30
C ILE A 164 4.48 -7.22 10.23
N PHE A 165 4.80 -6.33 11.18
CA PHE A 165 3.85 -5.87 12.19
C PHE A 165 2.61 -5.21 11.58
N MET A 166 2.80 -4.30 10.62
CA MET A 166 1.69 -3.60 9.96
C MET A 166 0.85 -4.55 9.12
N ASN A 167 1.48 -5.52 8.46
CA ASN A 167 0.77 -6.47 7.61
C ASN A 167 -0.06 -7.47 8.40
N GLU A 168 0.53 -8.13 9.41
CA GLU A 168 -0.19 -9.09 10.25
C GLU A 168 -1.30 -8.40 11.06
N GLY A 169 -1.01 -7.24 11.63
CA GLY A 169 -1.97 -6.54 12.47
C GLY A 169 -3.17 -5.98 11.70
N TRP A 170 -2.95 -5.49 10.47
CA TRP A 170 -4.01 -4.73 9.77
C TRP A 170 -4.05 -4.83 8.25
N MET A 171 -2.91 -4.96 7.55
CA MET A 171 -2.94 -4.77 6.08
C MET A 171 -3.23 -6.04 5.28
N PHE A 172 -2.89 -7.24 5.77
CA PHE A 172 -3.10 -8.48 5.03
C PHE A 172 -4.58 -8.77 4.74
N VAL A 173 -5.53 -8.23 5.51
CA VAL A 173 -6.96 -8.33 5.20
C VAL A 173 -7.30 -7.81 3.80
N TYR A 174 -6.58 -6.80 3.31
CA TYR A 174 -6.76 -6.26 1.97
C TYR A 174 -6.15 -7.16 0.90
N ALA A 175 -4.98 -7.74 1.16
CA ALA A 175 -4.35 -8.74 0.28
C ALA A 175 -5.25 -9.99 0.15
N THR A 176 -5.78 -10.49 1.26
CA THR A 176 -6.74 -11.60 1.27
C THR A 176 -8.00 -11.28 0.48
N ALA A 177 -8.57 -10.08 0.65
CA ALA A 177 -9.74 -9.65 -0.11
C ALA A 177 -9.45 -9.58 -1.62
N MET A 178 -8.27 -9.07 -2.00
CA MET A 178 -7.83 -9.00 -3.40
C MET A 178 -7.61 -10.38 -4.00
N LYS A 179 -6.97 -11.29 -3.27
CA LYS A 179 -6.77 -12.68 -3.68
C LYS A 179 -8.11 -13.38 -3.94
N ARG A 180 -9.06 -13.25 -3.00
CA ARG A 180 -10.43 -13.80 -3.15
C ARG A 180 -11.14 -13.22 -4.38
N ALA A 181 -11.01 -11.92 -4.63
CA ALA A 181 -11.59 -11.29 -5.81
C ALA A 181 -11.00 -11.83 -7.11
N ARG A 182 -9.68 -12.03 -7.18
CA ARG A 182 -9.00 -12.63 -8.35
C ARG A 182 -9.40 -14.08 -8.57
N GLU A 183 -9.47 -14.89 -7.52
CA GLU A 183 -9.94 -16.28 -7.58
C GLU A 183 -11.39 -16.35 -8.06
N PHE A 184 -12.24 -15.44 -7.58
CA PHE A 184 -13.62 -15.31 -8.03
C PHE A 184 -13.71 -14.92 -9.52
N MET A 185 -12.89 -13.98 -9.99
CA MET A 185 -12.87 -13.60 -11.41
C MET A 185 -12.35 -14.73 -12.31
N LYS A 186 -11.39 -15.54 -11.84
CA LYS A 186 -10.91 -16.74 -12.55
C LYS A 186 -12.01 -17.81 -12.65
N THR A 187 -12.78 -18.00 -11.59
CA THR A 187 -13.89 -18.99 -11.55
C THR A 187 -15.15 -18.51 -12.26
N LYS A 188 -15.41 -17.20 -12.34
CA LYS A 188 -16.53 -16.63 -13.12
C LYS A 188 -16.31 -16.62 -14.64
N LYS A 189 -15.09 -16.75 -15.14
CA LYS A 189 -14.82 -17.00 -16.58
C LYS A 189 -15.31 -18.37 -17.08
N LEU A 190 -16.11 -19.11 -16.29
CA LEU A 190 -16.58 -20.48 -16.55
C LEU A 190 -18.12 -20.65 -16.57
N PHE A 191 -18.93 -19.59 -16.61
CA PHE A 191 -20.38 -19.72 -16.89
C PHE A 191 -20.88 -18.62 -17.84
N PRO A 192 -21.87 -18.95 -18.70
CA PRO A 192 -21.74 -19.04 -20.15
C PRO A 192 -22.07 -17.75 -20.90
N GLU A 193 -21.64 -17.70 -22.16
CA GLU A 193 -21.98 -16.72 -23.19
C GLU A 193 -23.41 -16.19 -23.04
N GLU A 194 -23.56 -14.86 -23.14
CA GLU A 194 -24.82 -14.26 -23.52
C GLU A 194 -25.26 -14.94 -24.82
N LYS A 195 -26.28 -15.80 -24.74
CA LYS A 195 -27.12 -16.10 -25.89
C LYS A 195 -27.84 -14.80 -26.23
N GLU A 196 -27.18 -13.89 -26.95
CA GLU A 196 -27.87 -12.85 -27.69
C GLU A 196 -28.59 -13.50 -28.87
N SER A 197 -29.86 -13.80 -28.57
CA SER A 197 -31.01 -13.64 -29.47
C SER A 197 -30.89 -14.21 -30.88
N GLU A 198 -31.39 -15.44 -31.03
CA GLU A 198 -32.41 -15.67 -32.05
C GLU A 198 -33.54 -14.65 -31.82
N LYS A 199 -33.55 -13.56 -32.60
CA LYS A 199 -34.76 -13.04 -33.25
C LYS A 199 -34.46 -11.84 -34.15
N GLU A 200 -34.84 -12.06 -35.41
CA GLU A 200 -35.44 -11.13 -36.38
C GLU A 200 -34.57 -10.38 -37.41
N SER A 201 -35.10 -10.43 -38.63
CA SER A 201 -34.73 -9.82 -39.93
C SER A 201 -33.50 -10.43 -40.61
N ASP A 202 -33.60 -11.07 -41.78
CA ASP A 202 -34.37 -10.64 -42.95
C ASP A 202 -35.24 -11.74 -43.58
N MET A 203 -36.53 -11.44 -43.67
CA MET A 203 -37.34 -11.83 -44.81
C MET A 203 -36.81 -11.09 -46.04
N GLU A 204 -36.41 -11.80 -47.10
CA GLU A 204 -36.66 -11.31 -48.45
C GLU A 204 -36.87 -12.48 -49.43
N ALA A 205 -37.74 -12.21 -50.41
CA ALA A 205 -38.71 -13.08 -51.05
C ALA A 205 -38.17 -14.10 -52.09
N PRO A 206 -39.00 -15.10 -52.50
CA PRO A 206 -38.65 -16.03 -53.56
C PRO A 206 -38.79 -15.37 -54.93
N VAL A 207 -37.80 -15.52 -55.80
CA VAL A 207 -37.92 -15.16 -57.23
C VAL A 207 -38.25 -16.42 -58.02
N LEU A 208 -39.48 -16.49 -58.54
CA LEU A 208 -39.96 -17.51 -59.47
C LEU A 208 -40.28 -16.86 -60.83
N GLN A 209 -39.74 -17.50 -61.89
CA GLN A 209 -40.14 -17.47 -63.31
C GLN A 209 -39.83 -16.17 -64.10
N THR A 210 -39.38 -16.19 -65.36
CA THR A 210 -39.69 -16.95 -66.59
C THR A 210 -38.45 -16.82 -67.53
N SER A 211 -38.20 -17.56 -68.62
CA SER A 211 -39.08 -17.87 -69.74
C SER A 211 -38.41 -18.81 -70.76
N GLN A 212 -39.22 -19.73 -71.31
CA GLN A 212 -39.34 -20.12 -72.73
C GLN A 212 -38.24 -20.88 -73.50
N VAL A 213 -38.62 -22.13 -73.79
CA VAL A 213 -38.32 -23.01 -74.95
C VAL A 213 -38.81 -22.33 -76.25
N PRO A 214 -38.10 -22.47 -77.40
CA PRO A 214 -38.34 -23.57 -78.36
C PRO A 214 -37.15 -24.50 -78.57
#